data_AF-A0A550H539-F1
#
_entry.id   AF-A0A550H539-F1
#
_cell.length_a   1.000
_cell.length_b   1.000
_cell.length_c   1.000
_cell.angle_alpha   90.00
_cell.angle_beta   90.00
_cell.angle_gamma   90.00
#
_symmetry.space_group_name_H-M   'P 1'
#
loop_
_entity.id
_entity.type
_entity.pdbx_description
1 polymer ?
#
loop_
_entity_poly.entity_id
_entity_poly.type
_entity_poly.pdbx_seq_one_letter_code
_entity_poly.pdbx_strand_id
1 'polypeptide(L)'
;MSEVWVSSIMSAVFVSLLSLIGAVLIASRRKLSKSQTLSLVSFSVGGLLGGAFLHLLPEAVEMNDSLMTVSIYTLTGLFTSYIVEMVLKWRHCHIPTSDEHPHSFAYMNLIGDGIHNMIDGIIIGGAYLTSSALA
;
A
#
# COMPACT_ATOMS: atom_id res chain seq x y z
N MET A 1 -6.52 -12.30 -25.27
CA MET A 1 -6.79 -12.75 -23.88
C MET A 1 -5.51 -13.27 -23.23
N SER A 2 -4.77 -14.19 -23.83
CA SER A 2 -3.43 -14.59 -23.34
C SER A 2 -2.49 -13.39 -23.17
N GLU A 3 -2.44 -12.48 -24.15
CA GLU A 3 -1.59 -11.28 -24.12
C GLU A 3 -1.88 -10.38 -22.91
N VAL A 4 -3.16 -10.19 -22.55
CA VAL A 4 -3.60 -9.42 -21.38
C VAL A 4 -3.05 -10.02 -20.07
N TRP A 5 -3.14 -11.35 -19.93
CA TRP A 5 -2.62 -12.05 -18.75
C TRP A 5 -1.10 -11.98 -18.67
N VAL A 6 -0.40 -12.16 -19.81
CA VAL A 6 1.06 -12.09 -19.85
C VAL A 6 1.54 -10.67 -19.54
N SER A 7 0.98 -9.64 -20.16
CA SER A 7 1.37 -8.24 -19.97
C SER A 7 1.08 -7.72 -18.56
N SER A 8 -0.06 -8.10 -17.97
CA SER A 8 -0.38 -7.74 -16.58
C SER A 8 0.56 -8.42 -15.57
N ILE A 9 0.87 -9.70 -15.73
CA ILE A 9 1.84 -10.41 -14.89
C ILE A 9 3.24 -9.81 -15.06
N MET A 10 3.67 -9.55 -16.28
CA MET A 10 4.97 -8.91 -16.56
C MET A 10 5.08 -7.54 -15.89
N SER A 11 4.01 -6.75 -15.91
CA SER A 11 3.96 -5.45 -15.23
C SER A 11 4.02 -5.61 -13.71
N ALA A 12 3.25 -6.54 -13.14
CA ALA A 12 3.27 -6.80 -11.71
C ALA A 12 4.65 -7.27 -11.23
N VAL A 13 5.31 -8.15 -11.98
CA VAL A 13 6.70 -8.58 -11.71
C VAL A 13 7.65 -7.40 -11.81
N PHE A 14 7.54 -6.57 -12.85
CA PHE A 14 8.38 -5.40 -13.02
C PHE A 14 8.26 -4.41 -11.85
N VAL A 15 7.03 -4.06 -11.45
CA VAL A 15 6.78 -3.20 -10.29
C VAL A 15 7.33 -3.83 -9.00
N SER A 16 7.16 -5.14 -8.81
CA SER A 16 7.71 -5.87 -7.65
C SER A 16 9.25 -5.83 -7.61
N LEU A 17 9.91 -5.96 -8.77
CA LEU A 17 11.36 -5.84 -8.88
C LEU A 17 11.84 -4.43 -8.55
N LEU A 18 11.12 -3.39 -8.98
CA LEU A 18 11.44 -2.01 -8.60
C LEU A 18 11.35 -1.79 -7.09
N SER A 19 10.30 -2.32 -6.44
CA SER A 19 10.18 -2.30 -4.98
C SER A 19 11.34 -3.04 -4.30
N LEU A 20 11.73 -4.21 -4.82
CA LEU A 20 12.85 -4.99 -4.30
C LEU A 20 14.18 -4.23 -4.39
N ILE A 21 14.42 -3.44 -5.44
CA ILE A 21 15.61 -2.59 -5.53
C ILE A 21 15.66 -1.62 -4.34
N GLY A 22 14.53 -0.99 -3.99
CA GLY A 22 14.44 -0.13 -2.81
C GLY A 22 14.80 -0.86 -1.51
N ALA A 23 14.26 -2.07 -1.32
CA ALA A 23 14.56 -2.91 -0.17
C ALA A 23 16.05 -3.30 -0.10
N VAL A 24 16.64 -3.73 -1.22
CA VAL A 24 18.07 -4.08 -1.32
C VAL A 24 18.96 -2.88 -1.05
N LEU A 25 18.61 -1.70 -1.57
CA LEU A 25 19.34 -0.46 -1.31
C LEU A 25 19.35 -0.11 0.17
N ILE A 26 18.20 -0.24 0.85
CA ILE A 26 18.09 0.00 2.29
C ILE A 26 18.89 -1.06 3.08
N ALA A 27 18.75 -2.35 2.73
CA ALA A 27 19.45 -3.46 3.39
C ALA A 27 20.97 -3.40 3.22
N SER A 28 21.45 -2.87 2.10
CA SER A 28 22.88 -2.70 1.81
C SER A 28 23.53 -1.56 2.60
N ARG A 29 22.74 -0.67 3.23
CA ARG A 29 23.27 0.35 4.14
C ARG A 29 23.51 -0.29 5.52
N ARG A 30 24.73 -0.13 6.06
CA ARG A 30 25.09 -0.66 7.39
C ARG A 30 24.16 -0.17 8.52
N LYS A 31 23.71 1.09 8.46
CA LYS A 31 22.72 1.66 9.39
C LYS A 31 22.19 2.97 8.84
N LEU A 32 20.86 3.12 8.76
CA LEU A 32 20.23 4.42 8.55
C LEU A 32 20.11 5.15 9.89
N SER A 33 20.31 6.47 9.88
CA SER A 33 20.01 7.29 11.06
C SER A 33 18.50 7.41 11.24
N LYS A 34 18.04 7.66 12.48
CA LYS A 34 16.62 7.85 12.79
C LYS A 34 15.99 8.94 11.91
N SER A 35 16.72 10.02 11.65
CA SER A 35 16.25 11.13 10.80
C SER A 35 16.08 10.68 9.34
N GLN A 36 16.99 9.87 8.80
CA GLN A 36 16.88 9.35 7.45
C GLN A 36 15.68 8.39 7.31
N THR A 37 15.49 7.49 8.28
CA THR A 37 14.33 6.60 8.31
C THR A 37 13.03 7.40 8.35
N LEU A 38 12.95 8.43 9.21
CA LEU A 38 11.77 9.29 9.29
C LEU A 38 11.52 10.04 7.98
N SER A 39 12.55 10.58 7.32
CA SER A 39 12.38 11.25 6.02
C SER A 39 11.86 10.30 4.93
N LEU A 40 12.35 9.06 4.87
CA LEU A 40 11.86 8.06 3.93
C LEU A 40 10.39 7.68 4.21
N VAL A 41 10.04 7.48 5.48
CA VAL A 41 8.65 7.21 5.88
C VAL A 41 7.75 8.40 5.55
N SER A 42 8.17 9.63 5.84
CA SER A 42 7.41 10.84 5.48
C SER A 42 7.23 10.99 3.98
N PHE A 43 8.26 10.66 3.19
CA PHE A 43 8.16 10.65 1.73
C PHE A 43 7.12 9.63 1.24
N SER A 44 7.17 8.39 1.74
CA SER A 44 6.19 7.35 1.41
C SER A 44 4.76 7.76 1.79
N VAL A 45 4.55 8.27 3.01
CA VAL A 45 3.22 8.74 3.47
C VAL A 45 2.74 9.90 2.58
N GLY A 46 3.62 10.85 2.23
CA GLY A 46 3.28 11.94 1.33
C GLY A 46 2.87 11.46 -0.07
N GLY A 47 3.57 10.48 -0.65
CA GLY A 47 3.23 9.87 -1.93
C GLY A 47 1.87 9.16 -1.90
N LEU A 48 1.61 8.36 -0.86
CA LEU A 48 0.34 7.65 -0.69
C LEU A 48 -0.84 8.60 -0.48
N LEU A 49 -0.69 9.62 0.37
CA LEU A 49 -1.73 10.63 0.56
C LEU A 49 -1.93 11.47 -0.70
N GLY A 50 -0.87 11.81 -1.41
CA GLY A 50 -0.93 12.50 -2.70
C GLY A 50 -1.72 11.69 -3.73
N GLY A 51 -1.40 10.40 -3.88
CA GLY A 51 -2.14 9.50 -4.78
C GLY A 51 -3.62 9.37 -4.39
N ALA A 52 -3.91 9.22 -3.11
CA ALA A 52 -5.29 9.13 -2.63
C ALA A 52 -6.09 10.42 -2.89
N PHE A 53 -5.59 11.58 -2.46
CA PHE A 53 -6.35 12.83 -2.46
C PHE A 53 -6.30 13.60 -3.78
N LEU A 54 -5.20 13.52 -4.53
CA LEU A 54 -5.03 14.30 -5.76
C LEU A 54 -5.36 13.50 -7.01
N HIS A 55 -5.45 12.17 -6.90
CA HIS A 55 -5.71 11.30 -8.04
C HIS A 55 -6.95 10.42 -7.84
N LEU A 56 -6.90 9.46 -6.91
CA LEU A 56 -7.95 8.45 -6.76
C LEU A 56 -9.31 9.02 -6.33
N LEU A 57 -9.34 9.91 -5.33
CA LEU A 57 -10.59 10.48 -4.85
C LEU A 57 -11.27 11.39 -5.87
N PRO A 58 -10.57 12.36 -6.50
CA PRO A 58 -11.15 13.16 -7.59
C PRO A 58 -11.69 12.29 -8.73
N GLU A 59 -10.91 11.32 -9.20
CA GLU A 59 -11.30 10.42 -10.28
C GLU A 59 -12.54 9.58 -9.91
N ALA A 60 -12.60 9.06 -8.68
CA ALA A 60 -13.75 8.31 -8.20
C ALA A 60 -15.04 9.15 -8.18
N VAL A 61 -14.94 10.45 -7.89
CA VAL A 61 -16.08 11.39 -7.93
C VAL A 61 -16.47 11.72 -9.37
N GLU A 62 -15.52 11.83 -10.30
CA GLU A 62 -15.84 12.01 -11.72
C GLU A 62 -16.51 10.78 -12.34
N MET A 63 -16.13 9.58 -11.90
CA MET A 63 -16.71 8.32 -12.38
C MET A 63 -18.05 7.94 -11.73
N ASN A 64 -18.44 8.58 -10.62
CA ASN A 64 -19.69 8.29 -9.91
C ASN A 64 -20.52 9.56 -9.73
N ASP A 65 -21.79 9.52 -10.14
CA ASP A 65 -22.70 10.66 -9.99
C ASP A 65 -23.01 11.05 -8.53
N SER A 66 -22.64 10.20 -7.56
CA SER A 66 -22.95 10.37 -6.13
C SER A 66 -21.69 10.51 -5.27
N LEU A 67 -21.40 11.75 -4.85
CA LEU A 67 -20.37 12.07 -3.85
C LEU A 67 -20.59 11.30 -2.53
N MET A 68 -21.85 11.05 -2.17
CA MET A 68 -22.21 10.29 -0.98
C MET A 68 -21.64 8.87 -1.05
N THR A 69 -21.75 8.22 -2.21
CA THR A 69 -21.27 6.84 -2.40
C THR A 69 -19.74 6.77 -2.26
N VAL A 70 -19.01 7.68 -2.91
CA VAL A 70 -17.54 7.76 -2.81
C VAL A 70 -17.10 8.02 -1.36
N SER A 71 -17.81 8.92 -0.66
CA SER A 71 -17.53 9.25 0.74
C SER A 71 -17.76 8.07 1.67
N ILE A 72 -18.85 7.31 1.48
CA ILE A 72 -19.15 6.10 2.27
C ILE A 72 -18.07 5.04 2.06
N TYR A 73 -17.66 4.76 0.82
CA TYR A 73 -16.58 3.80 0.57
C TYR A 73 -15.25 4.24 1.17
N THR A 74 -14.92 5.53 1.08
CA THR A 74 -13.71 6.09 1.69
C THR A 74 -13.72 5.93 3.22
N LEU A 75 -14.82 6.29 3.88
CA LEU A 75 -14.99 6.11 5.32
C LEU A 75 -14.96 4.64 5.74
N THR A 76 -15.55 3.75 4.93
CA THR A 76 -15.52 2.30 5.17
C THR A 76 -14.08 1.77 5.11
N GLY A 77 -13.27 2.24 4.17
CA GLY A 77 -11.85 1.90 4.09
C GLY A 77 -11.04 2.38 5.29
N LEU A 78 -11.27 3.63 5.73
CA LEU A 78 -10.64 4.18 6.94
C LEU A 78 -11.04 3.40 8.20
N PHE A 79 -12.33 3.08 8.36
CA PHE A 79 -12.81 2.31 9.49
C PHE A 79 -12.27 0.88 9.50
N THR A 80 -12.19 0.23 8.33
CA THR A 80 -11.55 -1.08 8.18
C THR A 80 -10.08 -1.03 8.59
N SER A 81 -9.34 -0.01 8.16
CA SER A 81 -7.93 0.17 8.54
C SER A 81 -7.78 0.35 10.06
N TYR A 82 -8.69 1.09 10.68
CA TYR A 82 -8.74 1.23 12.14
C TYR A 82 -9.05 -0.10 12.86
N ILE A 83 -9.97 -0.92 12.33
CA ILE A 83 -10.24 -2.26 12.89
C ILE A 83 -8.98 -3.13 12.82
N VAL A 84 -8.27 -3.14 11.69
CA VAL A 84 -7.02 -3.90 11.53
C VAL A 84 -6.01 -3.47 12.59
N GLU A 85 -5.86 -2.16 12.82
CA GLU A 85 -5.02 -1.63 13.90
C GLU A 85 -5.45 -2.14 15.28
N MET A 86 -6.75 -2.11 15.60
CA MET A 86 -7.27 -2.61 16.87
C MET A 86 -7.00 -4.10 17.08
N VAL A 87 -7.22 -4.92 16.06
CA VAL A 87 -6.97 -6.37 16.10
C VAL A 87 -5.49 -6.67 16.33
N LEU A 88 -4.60 -5.98 15.62
CA LEU A 88 -3.15 -6.20 15.73
C LEU A 88 -2.56 -5.66 17.03
N LYS A 89 -3.16 -4.61 17.61
CA LYS A 89 -2.77 -4.08 18.93
C LYS A 89 -3.39 -4.85 20.09
N TRP A 90 -4.41 -5.68 19.86
CA TRP A 90 -5.17 -6.36 20.91
C TRP A 90 -4.31 -7.24 21.83
N ARG A 91 -3.24 -7.87 21.32
CA ARG A 91 -2.26 -8.57 22.18
C ARG A 91 -1.07 -7.67 22.53
N HIS A 92 -1.31 -6.63 23.32
CA HIS A 92 -0.23 -5.87 23.94
C HIS A 92 0.30 -6.65 25.15
N CYS A 93 1.49 -7.23 25.03
CA CYS A 93 2.22 -7.69 26.21
C CYS A 93 2.64 -6.46 27.03
N HIS A 94 2.32 -6.44 28.33
CA HIS A 94 2.77 -5.42 29.29
C HIS A 94 4.28 -5.51 29.62
N ILE A 95 5.04 -6.30 28.84
CA ILE A 95 6.46 -6.54 29.04
C ILE A 95 7.22 -5.35 28.42
N PRO A 96 8.12 -4.68 29.17
CA PRO A 96 8.92 -3.59 28.65
C PRO A 96 9.75 -4.06 27.44
N THR A 97 9.99 -3.15 26.49
CA THR A 97 10.71 -3.37 25.22
C THR A 97 11.93 -4.27 25.41
N SER A 98 11.84 -5.52 24.97
CA SER A 98 12.97 -6.45 24.82
C SER A 98 13.16 -6.77 23.34
N ASP A 99 14.40 -7.06 22.94
CA ASP A 99 14.74 -7.47 21.57
C ASP A 99 14.10 -8.83 21.16
N GLU A 100 13.44 -9.53 22.09
CA GLU A 100 12.85 -10.86 21.89
C GLU A 100 11.39 -10.84 21.39
N HIS A 101 10.76 -9.66 21.26
CA HIS A 101 9.37 -9.56 20.82
C HIS A 101 9.21 -8.62 19.62
N PRO A 102 8.84 -9.14 18.42
CA PRO A 102 8.49 -8.29 17.29
C PRO A 102 7.27 -7.42 17.65
N HIS A 103 7.48 -6.10 17.68
CA HIS A 103 6.43 -5.14 18.03
C HIS A 103 5.26 -5.20 17.04
N SER A 104 4.03 -5.00 17.52
CA SER A 104 2.82 -5.02 16.67
C SER A 104 2.90 -4.06 15.48
N PHE A 105 3.71 -3.01 15.58
CA PHE A 105 3.94 -2.03 14.53
C PHE A 105 4.58 -2.63 13.26
N ALA A 106 5.46 -3.63 13.40
CA ALA A 106 6.07 -4.31 12.25
C ALA A 106 5.03 -5.15 11.49
N TYR A 107 4.19 -5.88 12.22
CA TYR A 107 3.10 -6.65 11.64
C TYR A 107 2.03 -5.76 11.00
N MET A 108 1.72 -4.62 11.61
CA MET A 108 0.77 -3.65 11.05
C MET A 108 1.26 -3.08 9.72
N ASN A 109 2.55 -2.72 9.63
CA ASN A 109 3.14 -2.31 8.36
C ASN A 109 3.14 -3.44 7.33
N LEU A 110 3.50 -4.67 7.71
CA LEU A 110 3.55 -5.79 6.76
C LEU A 110 2.17 -6.14 6.20
N ILE A 111 1.13 -6.14 7.04
CA ILE A 111 -0.25 -6.41 6.61
C ILE A 111 -0.77 -5.27 5.74
N GLY A 112 -0.53 -4.02 6.14
CA GLY A 112 -0.91 -2.85 5.34
C GLY A 112 -0.26 -2.85 3.96
N ASP A 113 1.05 -3.12 3.89
CA ASP A 113 1.81 -3.26 2.65
C ASP A 113 1.28 -4.42 1.79
N GLY A 114 0.97 -5.56 2.40
CA GLY A 114 0.38 -6.71 1.71
C GLY A 114 -0.98 -6.39 1.07
N ILE A 115 -1.87 -5.70 1.79
CA ILE A 115 -3.18 -5.27 1.26
C ILE A 115 -3.00 -4.26 0.14
N HIS A 116 -2.08 -3.29 0.29
CA HIS A 116 -1.79 -2.29 -0.73
C HIS A 116 -1.28 -2.94 -2.03
N ASN A 117 -0.29 -3.83 -1.91
CA ASN A 117 0.28 -4.55 -3.06
C ASN A 117 -0.76 -5.46 -3.74
N MET A 118 -1.71 -6.02 -2.99
CA MET A 118 -2.84 -6.76 -3.56
C MET A 118 -3.75 -5.86 -4.38
N ILE A 119 -4.11 -4.69 -3.85
CA ILE A 119 -4.96 -3.70 -4.54
C ILE A 119 -4.27 -3.21 -5.82
N ASP A 120 -2.97 -2.90 -5.76
CA ASP A 120 -2.19 -2.50 -6.93
C ASP A 120 -2.20 -3.57 -8.02
N GLY A 121 -2.05 -4.85 -7.64
CA GLY A 121 -2.17 -5.97 -8.58
C GLY A 121 -3.54 -6.06 -9.25
N ILE A 122 -4.62 -5.84 -8.50
CA ILE A 122 -5.99 -5.80 -9.04
C ILE A 122 -6.15 -4.62 -10.01
N ILE A 123 -5.61 -3.44 -9.68
CA ILE A 123 -5.67 -2.25 -10.53
C ILE A 123 -4.89 -2.48 -11.84
N ILE A 124 -3.67 -3.03 -11.77
CA ILE A 124 -2.88 -3.38 -12.95
C ILE A 124 -3.67 -4.34 -13.84
N GLY A 125 -4.20 -5.43 -13.27
CA GLY A 125 -5.00 -6.40 -14.02
C GLY A 125 -6.25 -5.76 -14.66
N GLY A 126 -6.97 -4.94 -13.90
CA GLY A 126 -8.14 -4.20 -14.37
C GLY A 126 -7.82 -3.24 -15.52
N ALA A 127 -6.71 -2.52 -15.45
CA ALA A 127 -6.28 -1.60 -16.50
C ALA A 127 -6.00 -2.30 -17.83
N TYR A 128 -5.35 -3.48 -17.81
CA TYR A 128 -5.13 -4.29 -19.01
C TYR A 128 -6.43 -4.92 -19.55
N LEU A 129 -7.45 -5.14 -18.70
CA LEU A 129 -8.76 -5.63 -19.13
C LEU A 129 -9.62 -4.55 -19.79
N THR A 130 -9.49 -3.30 -19.35
CA THR A 130 -10.31 -2.18 -19.85
C THR A 130 -9.68 -1.44 -21.02
N SER A 131 -8.36 -1.47 -21.16
CA SER A 131 -7.64 -0.76 -22.22
C SER A 131 -7.16 -1.68 -23.32
N SER A 132 -7.73 -1.55 -24.52
CA SER A 132 -7.25 -2.21 -25.73
C SER A 132 -5.90 -1.68 -26.24
N ALA A 133 -5.46 -0.52 -25.74
CA ALA A 133 -4.16 0.09 -26.08
C ALA A 133 -2.99 -0.47 -25.25
N LEU A 134 -3.30 -1.12 -24.11
CA LEU A 134 -2.34 -1.79 -23.24
C LEU A 134 -2.22 -3.30 -23.56
N ALA A 135 -3.19 -3.87 -24.28
CA ALA A 135 -3.31 -5.30 -24.57
C ALA A 135 -2.51 -5.76 -25.80
#